data_AF-A0A3P7P676-F1
#
_entry.id   AF-A0A3P7P676-F1
#
_cell.length_a   1.000
_cell.length_b   1.000
_cell.length_c   1.000
_cell.angle_alpha   90.00
_cell.angle_beta   90.00
_cell.angle_gamma   90.00
#
_symmetry.space_group_name_H-M   'P 1'
#
loop_
_entity.id
_entity.type
_entity.pdbx_description
1 polymer ?
#
loop_
_entity_poly.entity_id
_entity_poly.type
_entity_poly.pdbx_seq_one_letter_code
_entity_poly.pdbx_strand_id
1 'polypeptide(L)'
;MCQGQLPQPDELKEGINKVIIHRLPDDAWLSSPEGDFPERAIEQIEFRSSKIARIEDGFFSRLSGPNRLRKLTFQGVTSSAALDAKTLAGLGSSLNELKVVGKVDVDLNAVGNLSALTELALLNANASPMPEGFLASLPMLRVLEVVNSNLSTLPWSSLIQWANEDRTRGLRISNMVVDCDCRALVLAEQDPALFTR
;
A
#
# COMPACT_ATOMS: atom_id res chain seq x y z
N MET A 1 -18.38 14.61 20.52
CA MET A 1 -17.68 14.23 19.27
C MET A 1 -16.32 14.92 19.29
N CYS A 2 -15.28 14.24 19.71
CA CYS A 2 -13.90 14.69 19.43
C CYS A 2 -13.45 13.86 18.23
N GLN A 3 -13.67 14.41 17.03
CA GLN A 3 -13.12 13.83 15.81
C GLN A 3 -11.60 13.84 15.96
N GLY A 4 -10.93 12.76 15.60
CA GLY A 4 -9.49 12.79 15.43
C GLY A 4 -9.18 13.73 14.28
N GLN A 5 -9.09 15.03 14.56
CA GLN A 5 -8.70 16.01 13.57
C GLN A 5 -7.23 15.75 13.26
N LEU A 6 -6.97 15.59 11.96
CA LEU A 6 -5.63 15.72 11.42
C LEU A 6 -5.07 17.08 11.83
N PRO A 7 -3.74 17.21 11.89
CA PRO A 7 -3.15 18.49 12.24
C PRO A 7 -3.70 19.59 11.34
N GLN A 8 -4.13 20.68 11.96
CA GLN A 8 -4.66 21.83 11.24
C GLN A 8 -3.55 22.45 10.37
N PRO A 9 -3.88 23.15 9.26
CA PRO A 9 -2.87 23.76 8.39
C PRO A 9 -1.82 24.61 9.10
N ASP A 10 -2.20 25.30 10.18
CA ASP A 10 -1.36 26.13 11.03
C ASP A 10 -0.45 25.33 11.99
N GLU A 11 -0.76 24.05 12.24
CA GLU A 11 0.06 23.15 13.04
C GLU A 11 1.23 22.53 12.23
N LEU A 12 1.15 22.57 10.90
CA LEU A 12 2.21 22.10 10.01
C LEU A 12 3.14 23.25 9.63
N LYS A 13 4.27 23.34 10.33
CA LYS A 13 5.35 24.29 10.01
C LYS A 13 5.94 24.02 8.62
N GLU A 14 6.52 25.06 7.99
CA GLU A 14 7.29 24.92 6.76
C GLU A 14 8.40 23.85 6.91
N GLY A 15 8.61 23.07 5.85
CA GLY A 15 9.67 22.04 5.79
C GLY A 15 9.32 20.66 6.36
N ILE A 16 8.06 20.42 6.75
CA ILE A 16 7.62 19.07 7.16
C ILE A 16 7.50 18.17 5.93
N ASN A 17 8.39 17.18 5.82
CA ASN A 17 8.35 16.16 4.77
C ASN A 17 7.71 14.83 5.22
N LYS A 18 7.53 14.64 6.54
CA LYS A 18 6.96 13.42 7.11
C LYS A 18 5.91 13.75 8.16
N VAL A 19 4.74 13.14 7.99
CA VAL A 19 3.62 13.22 8.93
C VAL A 19 3.40 11.85 9.56
N ILE A 20 3.40 11.81 10.90
CA ILE A 20 3.09 10.59 11.66
C ILE A 20 1.77 10.83 12.42
N ILE A 21 0.75 10.06 12.08
CA ILE A 21 -0.55 10.08 12.72
C ILE A 21 -0.66 8.83 13.58
N HIS A 22 -1.01 8.99 14.85
CA HIS A 22 -1.00 7.87 15.79
C HIS A 22 -2.19 7.92 16.74
N ARG A 23 -2.70 6.74 17.11
CA ARG A 23 -3.82 6.57 18.07
C ARG A 23 -5.05 7.41 17.73
N LEU A 24 -5.49 7.36 16.47
CA LEU A 24 -6.78 7.94 16.09
C LEU A 24 -7.94 7.24 16.81
N PRO A 25 -9.05 7.96 17.08
CA PRO A 25 -10.24 7.38 17.68
C PRO A 25 -10.88 6.33 16.77
N ASP A 26 -11.71 5.46 17.36
CA ASP A 26 -12.28 4.29 16.68
C ASP A 26 -13.14 4.62 15.44
N ASP A 27 -13.75 5.81 15.43
CA ASP A 27 -14.62 6.33 14.37
C ASP A 27 -13.91 7.34 13.45
N ALA A 28 -12.57 7.36 13.45
CA ALA A 28 -11.82 8.37 12.72
C ALA A 28 -12.17 8.38 11.23
N TRP A 29 -12.51 9.58 10.76
CA TRP A 29 -12.72 9.89 9.36
C TRP A 29 -11.56 10.76 8.89
N LEU A 30 -10.74 10.21 8.00
CA LEU A 30 -9.72 10.97 7.30
C LEU A 30 -10.36 11.80 6.19
N SER A 31 -10.77 13.01 6.55
CA SER A 31 -11.22 14.01 5.59
C SER A 31 -10.14 15.05 5.35
N SER A 32 -10.22 15.68 4.20
CA SER A 32 -9.35 16.81 3.88
C SER A 32 -9.64 17.95 4.83
N PRO A 33 -8.62 18.66 5.30
CA PRO A 33 -8.85 19.74 6.23
C PRO A 33 -9.45 20.93 5.48
N GLU A 34 -10.29 21.71 6.16
CA GLU A 34 -10.89 22.91 5.58
C GLU A 34 -9.82 23.98 5.39
N GLY A 35 -9.46 24.28 4.14
CA GLY A 35 -8.50 25.34 3.78
C GLY A 35 -7.28 24.89 2.98
N ASP A 36 -6.60 25.87 2.38
CA ASP A 36 -5.35 25.66 1.66
C ASP A 36 -4.20 25.47 2.65
N PHE A 37 -3.52 24.32 2.60
CA PHE A 37 -2.25 24.17 3.31
C PHE A 37 -1.17 24.91 2.51
N PRO A 38 -0.38 25.79 3.15
CA PRO A 38 0.78 26.40 2.50
C PRO A 38 1.76 25.34 2.00
N GLU A 39 2.58 25.69 1.00
CA GLU A 39 3.46 24.82 0.19
C GLU A 39 3.72 23.41 0.79
N ARG A 40 2.87 22.45 0.40
CA ARG A 40 2.94 21.07 0.90
C ARG A 40 4.20 20.38 0.35
N ALA A 41 5.12 20.04 1.25
CA ALA A 41 6.31 19.25 0.96
C ALA A 41 6.28 17.86 1.61
N ILE A 42 5.08 17.35 1.95
CA ILE A 42 4.94 16.06 2.62
C ILE A 42 5.18 14.93 1.62
N GLU A 43 6.30 14.25 1.80
CA GLU A 43 6.71 13.10 1.01
C GLU A 43 6.37 11.78 1.70
N GLN A 44 6.09 11.80 3.00
CA GLN A 44 5.84 10.58 3.78
C GLN A 44 4.66 10.76 4.74
N ILE A 45 3.73 9.80 4.70
CA ILE A 45 2.63 9.72 5.66
C ILE A 45 2.67 8.36 6.32
N GLU A 46 2.61 8.34 7.64
CA GLU A 46 2.64 7.13 8.44
C GLU A 46 1.52 7.13 9.48
N PHE A 47 0.64 6.12 9.42
CA PHE A 47 -0.37 5.85 10.43
C PHE A 47 0.11 4.76 11.37
N ARG A 48 0.02 5.00 12.68
CA ARG A 48 0.42 4.04 13.72
C ARG A 48 -0.70 3.75 14.70
N SER A 49 -0.90 2.48 15.03
CA SER A 49 -1.74 2.04 16.16
C SER A 49 -3.09 2.76 16.19
N SER A 50 -3.76 2.81 15.03
CA SER A 50 -4.95 3.63 14.80
C SER A 50 -6.08 2.77 14.23
N LYS A 51 -7.31 3.19 14.46
CA LYS A 51 -8.46 2.67 13.72
C LYS A 51 -8.96 3.74 12.76
N ILE A 52 -9.26 3.35 11.53
CA ILE A 52 -9.73 4.28 10.50
C ILE A 52 -11.07 3.77 9.99
N ALA A 53 -12.14 4.50 10.31
CA ALA A 53 -13.48 4.14 9.87
C ALA A 53 -13.72 4.54 8.41
N ARG A 54 -13.21 5.71 8.00
CA ARG A 54 -13.44 6.30 6.67
C ARG A 54 -12.20 7.03 6.17
N ILE A 55 -12.02 6.99 4.85
CA ILE A 55 -11.01 7.77 4.14
C ILE A 55 -11.75 8.48 3.00
N GLU A 56 -11.61 9.79 2.91
CA GLU A 56 -12.16 10.57 1.81
C GLU A 56 -11.40 10.31 0.50
N ASP A 57 -12.11 10.29 -0.62
CA ASP A 57 -11.55 10.12 -1.96
C ASP A 57 -10.40 11.10 -2.21
N GLY A 58 -9.21 10.64 -2.59
CA GLY A 58 -8.05 11.49 -2.87
C GLY A 58 -7.41 12.17 -1.65
N PHE A 59 -7.78 11.75 -0.43
CA PHE A 59 -7.28 12.31 0.82
C PHE A 59 -5.74 12.43 0.85
N PHE A 60 -5.01 11.37 0.50
CA PHE A 60 -3.54 11.37 0.58
C PHE A 60 -2.89 12.32 -0.42
N SER A 61 -3.42 12.39 -1.64
CA SER A 61 -2.93 13.31 -2.68
C SER A 61 -3.18 14.76 -2.28
N ARG A 62 -4.37 15.06 -1.73
CA ARG A 62 -4.65 16.39 -1.19
C ARG A 62 -3.75 16.72 -0.02
N LEU A 63 -3.62 15.83 0.96
CA LEU A 63 -2.79 16.05 2.16
C LEU A 63 -1.33 16.35 1.78
N SER A 64 -0.76 15.60 0.85
CA SER A 64 0.64 15.74 0.43
C SER A 64 0.92 16.82 -0.59
N GLY A 65 -0.10 17.24 -1.34
CA GLY A 65 0.06 18.06 -2.54
C GLY A 65 0.33 17.21 -3.78
N PRO A 66 0.08 17.78 -4.97
CA PRO A 66 0.11 17.03 -6.22
C PRO A 66 1.49 16.43 -6.49
N ASN A 67 1.50 15.12 -6.74
CA ASN A 67 2.70 14.35 -7.09
C ASN A 67 3.85 14.40 -6.07
N ARG A 68 3.55 14.60 -4.77
CA ARG A 68 4.57 14.72 -3.71
C ARG A 68 4.77 13.46 -2.89
N LEU A 69 3.70 12.76 -2.53
CA LEU A 69 3.79 11.63 -1.61
C LEU A 69 4.60 10.48 -2.20
N ARG A 70 5.72 10.16 -1.55
CA ARG A 70 6.62 9.06 -1.91
C ARG A 70 6.37 7.81 -1.08
N LYS A 71 5.99 7.96 0.18
CA LYS A 71 5.82 6.85 1.12
C LYS A 71 4.50 6.94 1.87
N LEU A 72 3.73 5.86 1.83
CA LEU A 72 2.52 5.69 2.61
C LEU A 72 2.64 4.42 3.44
N THR A 73 2.57 4.58 4.77
CA THR A 73 2.76 3.47 5.70
C THR A 73 1.59 3.39 6.69
N PHE A 74 1.07 2.18 6.88
CA PHE A 74 0.14 1.83 7.94
C PHE A 74 0.81 0.80 8.84
N GLN A 75 0.91 1.07 10.14
CA GLN A 75 1.57 0.20 11.11
C GLN A 75 0.67 -0.07 12.32
N GLY A 76 0.22 -1.32 12.46
CA GLY A 76 -0.74 -1.70 13.49
C GLY A 76 -2.08 -0.99 13.32
N VAL A 77 -2.51 -0.81 12.07
CA VAL A 77 -3.78 -0.15 11.74
C VAL A 77 -4.85 -1.19 11.47
N THR A 78 -6.07 -0.93 11.94
CA THR A 78 -7.27 -1.63 11.49
C THR A 78 -8.20 -0.63 10.81
N SER A 79 -8.72 -0.94 9.63
CA SER A 79 -9.61 -0.03 8.92
C SER A 79 -10.83 -0.73 8.37
N SER A 80 -11.97 -0.05 8.40
CA SER A 80 -13.15 -0.41 7.62
C SER A 80 -13.21 0.31 6.26
N ALA A 81 -12.26 1.22 6.01
CA ALA A 81 -12.07 1.84 4.72
C ALA A 81 -11.03 1.05 3.92
N ALA A 82 -11.23 0.97 2.61
CA ALA A 82 -10.30 0.32 1.70
C ALA A 82 -9.28 1.32 1.15
N LEU A 83 -8.07 0.83 0.89
CA LEU A 83 -7.12 1.47 -0.02
C LEU A 83 -7.49 1.04 -1.45
N ASP A 84 -8.35 1.82 -2.07
CA ASP A 84 -8.97 1.62 -3.37
C ASP A 84 -8.63 2.74 -4.38
N ALA A 85 -9.21 2.67 -5.57
CA ALA A 85 -8.94 3.64 -6.64
C ALA A 85 -9.30 5.08 -6.26
N LYS A 86 -10.27 5.26 -5.36
CA LYS A 86 -10.72 6.56 -4.90
C LYS A 86 -9.78 7.14 -3.86
N THR A 87 -9.43 6.36 -2.84
CA THR A 87 -8.56 6.80 -1.74
C THR A 87 -7.11 7.01 -2.19
N LEU A 88 -6.61 6.17 -3.11
CA LEU A 88 -5.27 6.28 -3.71
C LEU A 88 -5.20 7.23 -4.93
N ALA A 89 -6.31 7.89 -5.28
CA ALA A 89 -6.37 8.79 -6.43
C ALA A 89 -5.31 9.90 -6.36
N GLY A 90 -4.64 10.15 -7.48
CA GLY A 90 -3.61 11.19 -7.61
C GLY A 90 -2.22 10.81 -7.09
N LEU A 91 -2.02 9.57 -6.64
CA LEU A 91 -0.71 9.08 -6.17
C LEU A 91 0.10 8.34 -7.26
N GLY A 92 -0.50 8.06 -8.42
CA GLY A 92 0.02 7.11 -9.42
C GLY A 92 1.48 7.33 -9.85
N SER A 93 1.86 8.58 -10.09
CA SER A 93 3.20 8.97 -10.54
C SER A 93 4.15 9.36 -9.41
N SER A 94 3.71 9.31 -8.15
CA SER A 94 4.48 9.80 -7.02
C SER A 94 4.80 8.77 -5.95
N LEU A 95 3.89 7.82 -5.69
CA LEU A 95 4.07 6.87 -4.60
C LEU A 95 5.08 5.79 -4.97
N ASN A 96 6.19 5.75 -4.24
CA ASN A 96 7.27 4.79 -4.39
C ASN A 96 7.11 3.60 -3.45
N GLU A 97 6.61 3.82 -2.23
CA GLU A 97 6.47 2.78 -1.22
C GLU A 97 5.07 2.80 -0.62
N LEU A 98 4.40 1.65 -0.69
CA LEU A 98 3.16 1.36 0.02
C LEU A 98 3.40 0.20 0.98
N LYS A 99 3.32 0.50 2.28
CA LYS A 99 3.46 -0.49 3.34
C LYS A 99 2.21 -0.55 4.21
N VAL A 100 1.62 -1.71 4.31
CA VAL A 100 0.45 -1.98 5.13
C VAL A 100 0.77 -3.10 6.11
N VAL A 101 0.76 -2.79 7.39
CA VAL A 101 0.91 -3.74 8.49
C VAL A 101 -0.32 -3.67 9.38
N GLY A 102 -1.23 -4.64 9.24
CA GLY A 102 -2.50 -4.69 9.96
C GLY A 102 -3.70 -4.87 9.05
N LYS A 103 -4.89 -4.93 9.64
CA LYS A 103 -6.14 -5.32 8.98
C LYS A 103 -6.75 -4.13 8.22
N VAL A 104 -6.15 -3.79 7.09
CA VAL A 104 -6.63 -2.78 6.15
C VAL A 104 -6.98 -3.48 4.85
N ASP A 105 -8.14 -3.17 4.29
CA ASP A 105 -8.54 -3.67 2.99
C ASP A 105 -7.74 -2.97 1.89
N VAL A 106 -7.16 -3.72 0.97
CA VAL A 106 -6.30 -3.18 -0.10
C VAL A 106 -6.76 -3.74 -1.45
N ASP A 107 -7.23 -2.87 -2.35
CA ASP A 107 -7.58 -3.28 -3.71
C ASP A 107 -6.34 -3.31 -4.61
N LEU A 108 -5.88 -4.50 -5.00
CA LEU A 108 -4.74 -4.67 -5.87
C LEU A 108 -4.95 -4.11 -7.29
N ASN A 109 -6.20 -3.93 -7.76
CA ASN A 109 -6.43 -3.21 -9.02
C ASN A 109 -6.04 -1.73 -8.89
N ALA A 110 -6.40 -1.11 -7.76
CA ALA A 110 -6.01 0.28 -7.48
C ALA A 110 -4.50 0.42 -7.30
N VAL A 111 -3.86 -0.51 -6.61
CA VAL A 111 -2.40 -0.55 -6.46
C VAL A 111 -1.71 -0.67 -7.82
N GLY A 112 -2.28 -1.43 -8.77
CA GLY A 112 -1.77 -1.56 -10.13
C GLY A 112 -1.67 -0.24 -10.92
N ASN A 113 -2.36 0.82 -10.49
CA ASN A 113 -2.28 2.16 -11.09
C ASN A 113 -1.12 3.02 -10.54
N LEU A 114 -0.37 2.52 -9.56
CA LEU A 114 0.76 3.20 -8.94
C LEU A 114 2.05 2.94 -9.73
N SER A 115 2.16 3.50 -10.94
CA SER A 115 3.26 3.22 -11.86
C SER A 115 4.66 3.58 -11.34
N ALA A 116 4.75 4.49 -10.35
CA ALA A 116 6.00 4.84 -9.67
C ALA A 116 6.39 3.89 -8.53
N LEU A 117 5.54 2.91 -8.18
CA LEU A 117 5.72 2.05 -7.02
C LEU A 117 6.94 1.14 -7.20
N THR A 118 7.90 1.26 -6.28
CA THR A 118 9.11 0.44 -6.22
C THR A 118 9.02 -0.64 -5.16
N GLU A 119 8.23 -0.41 -4.11
CA GLU A 119 8.07 -1.35 -3.00
C GLU A 119 6.60 -1.47 -2.57
N LEU A 120 6.12 -2.70 -2.52
CA LEU A 120 4.80 -3.05 -1.99
C LEU A 120 4.97 -4.07 -0.87
N ALA A 121 4.49 -3.73 0.33
CA ALA A 121 4.55 -4.60 1.49
C ALA A 121 3.18 -4.70 2.15
N LEU A 122 2.53 -5.86 2.03
CA LEU A 122 1.24 -6.19 2.62
C LEU A 122 1.43 -7.28 3.68
N LEU A 123 1.39 -6.88 4.94
CA LEU A 123 1.62 -7.74 6.10
C LEU A 123 0.36 -7.75 6.96
N ASN A 124 -0.31 -8.89 7.02
CA ASN A 124 -1.55 -9.05 7.78
C ASN A 124 -2.70 -8.15 7.27
N ALA A 125 -2.65 -7.78 5.99
CA ALA A 125 -3.64 -6.95 5.30
C ALA A 125 -4.75 -7.81 4.68
N ASN A 126 -5.87 -7.19 4.31
CA ASN A 126 -6.92 -7.87 3.57
C ASN A 126 -6.83 -7.46 2.09
N ALA A 127 -5.96 -8.13 1.34
CA ALA A 127 -5.77 -7.79 -0.07
C ALA A 127 -6.86 -8.42 -0.95
N SER A 128 -7.37 -7.68 -1.93
CA SER A 128 -8.18 -8.26 -3.02
C SER A 128 -7.30 -9.20 -3.87
N PRO A 129 -7.87 -10.15 -4.61
CA PRO A 129 -7.11 -11.03 -5.49
C PRO A 129 -6.20 -10.24 -6.45
N MET A 130 -4.98 -10.74 -6.67
CA MET A 130 -4.04 -10.10 -7.57
C MET A 130 -4.56 -10.20 -9.03
N PRO A 131 -4.79 -9.06 -9.72
CA PRO A 131 -5.33 -9.11 -11.07
C PRO A 131 -4.31 -9.67 -12.07
N GLU A 132 -4.81 -10.18 -13.19
CA GLU A 132 -3.95 -10.58 -14.30
C GLU A 132 -3.12 -9.38 -14.79
N GLY A 133 -1.83 -9.61 -15.04
CA GLY A 133 -0.91 -8.54 -15.46
C GLY A 133 -0.52 -7.55 -14.36
N PHE A 134 -0.88 -7.75 -13.09
CA PHE A 134 -0.53 -6.85 -11.96
C PHE A 134 0.95 -6.45 -11.93
N LEU A 135 1.87 -7.41 -12.10
CA LEU A 135 3.31 -7.12 -12.08
C LEU A 135 3.77 -6.35 -13.32
N ALA A 136 3.09 -6.52 -14.46
CA ALA A 136 3.36 -5.77 -15.68
C ALA A 136 2.86 -4.32 -15.59
N SER A 137 1.81 -4.05 -14.79
CA SER A 137 1.33 -2.69 -14.53
C SER A 137 2.23 -1.91 -13.55
N LEU A 138 3.17 -2.59 -12.88
CA LEU A 138 4.13 -2.01 -11.94
C LEU A 138 5.59 -2.14 -12.45
N PRO A 139 5.96 -1.41 -13.51
CA PRO A 139 7.26 -1.56 -14.18
C PRO A 139 8.45 -1.15 -13.29
N MET A 140 8.20 -0.37 -12.24
CA MET A 140 9.22 0.09 -11.30
C MET A 140 9.36 -0.79 -10.06
N LEU A 141 8.46 -1.78 -9.87
CA LEU A 141 8.46 -2.61 -8.66
C LEU A 141 9.73 -3.44 -8.56
N ARG A 142 10.33 -3.46 -7.37
CA ARG A 142 11.56 -4.19 -7.06
C ARG A 142 11.41 -5.07 -5.83
N VAL A 143 10.52 -4.69 -4.92
CA VAL A 143 10.22 -5.45 -3.70
C VAL A 143 8.74 -5.72 -3.62
N LEU A 144 8.38 -6.99 -3.46
CA LEU A 144 7.02 -7.43 -3.19
C LEU A 144 7.02 -8.33 -1.95
N GLU A 145 6.37 -7.86 -0.89
CA GLU A 145 6.08 -8.67 0.28
C GLU A 145 4.58 -8.83 0.45
N VAL A 146 4.13 -10.08 0.51
CA VAL A 146 2.74 -10.46 0.79
C VAL A 146 2.77 -11.53 1.85
N VAL A 147 2.41 -11.16 3.08
CA VAL A 147 2.48 -12.05 4.23
C VAL A 147 1.18 -12.02 5.00
N ASN A 148 0.62 -13.20 5.26
CA ASN A 148 -0.63 -13.35 6.01
C ASN A 148 -1.78 -12.47 5.49
N SER A 149 -1.89 -12.26 4.18
CA SER A 149 -2.77 -11.22 3.61
C SER A 149 -4.04 -11.73 2.91
N ASN A 150 -4.58 -12.86 3.36
CA ASN A 150 -5.80 -13.52 2.86
C ASN A 150 -5.92 -13.66 1.32
N LEU A 151 -4.78 -13.79 0.64
CA LEU A 151 -4.77 -14.20 -0.76
C LEU A 151 -4.76 -15.73 -0.80
N SER A 152 -5.71 -16.34 -1.52
CA SER A 152 -5.71 -17.80 -1.74
C SER A 152 -5.13 -18.19 -3.09
N THR A 153 -5.07 -17.23 -4.02
CA THR A 153 -4.58 -17.43 -5.39
C THR A 153 -3.61 -16.32 -5.79
N LEU A 154 -2.52 -16.70 -6.46
CA LEU A 154 -1.53 -15.80 -7.02
C LEU A 154 -1.23 -16.20 -8.47
N PRO A 155 -0.85 -15.24 -9.35
CA PRO A 155 -0.43 -15.53 -10.69
C PRO A 155 1.01 -16.08 -10.68
N TRP A 156 1.19 -17.33 -10.23
CA TRP A 156 2.49 -17.93 -9.94
C TRP A 156 3.48 -17.83 -11.10
N SER A 157 3.05 -18.08 -12.34
CA SER A 157 3.93 -18.01 -13.50
C SER A 157 4.53 -16.61 -13.72
N SER A 158 3.70 -15.56 -13.67
CA SER A 158 4.21 -14.18 -13.85
C SER A 158 5.00 -13.71 -12.64
N LEU A 159 4.67 -14.20 -11.44
CA LEU A 159 5.41 -13.91 -10.22
C LEU A 159 6.80 -14.55 -10.24
N ILE A 160 6.92 -15.81 -10.67
CA ILE A 160 8.21 -16.51 -10.86
C ILE A 160 9.02 -15.82 -11.96
N GLN A 161 8.39 -15.45 -13.07
CA GLN A 161 9.06 -14.71 -14.13
C GLN A 161 9.65 -13.40 -13.59
N TRP A 162 8.84 -12.59 -12.90
CA TRP A 162 9.26 -11.35 -12.28
C TRP A 162 10.38 -11.56 -11.25
N ALA A 163 10.29 -12.61 -10.43
CA ALA A 163 11.29 -12.95 -9.42
C ALA A 163 12.68 -13.19 -10.02
N ASN A 164 12.74 -13.66 -11.28
CA ASN A 164 13.97 -13.93 -12.00
C ASN A 164 14.50 -12.74 -12.83
N GLU A 165 13.81 -11.59 -12.83
CA GLU A 165 14.29 -10.38 -13.51
C GLU A 165 15.43 -9.71 -12.71
N ASP A 166 16.45 -9.20 -13.40
CA ASP A 166 17.61 -8.51 -12.78
C ASP A 166 17.23 -7.31 -11.90
N ARG A 167 16.06 -6.70 -12.16
CA ARG A 167 15.55 -5.57 -11.37
C ARG A 167 15.02 -5.98 -10.01
N THR A 168 14.65 -7.25 -9.83
CA THR A 168 13.99 -7.72 -8.62
C THR A 168 14.98 -7.82 -7.48
N ARG A 169 14.60 -7.26 -6.33
CA ARG A 169 15.44 -7.13 -5.14
C ARG A 169 14.92 -7.90 -3.95
N GLY A 170 13.62 -8.19 -3.91
CA GLY A 170 13.04 -8.98 -2.84
C GLY A 170 11.65 -9.49 -3.20
N LEU A 171 11.44 -10.78 -2.97
CA LEU A 171 10.14 -11.41 -3.02
C LEU A 171 9.94 -12.17 -1.71
N ARG A 172 8.88 -11.81 -0.96
CA ARG A 172 8.51 -12.53 0.26
C ARG A 172 7.04 -12.87 0.22
N ILE A 173 6.74 -14.16 0.06
CA ILE A 173 5.39 -14.70 0.16
C ILE A 173 5.39 -15.74 1.27
N SER A 174 4.53 -15.56 2.27
CA SER A 174 4.46 -16.50 3.39
C SER A 174 3.13 -16.47 4.11
N ASN A 175 2.84 -17.54 4.84
CA ASN A 175 1.59 -17.70 5.61
C ASN A 175 0.34 -17.46 4.73
N MET A 176 0.36 -18.04 3.53
CA MET A 176 -0.78 -18.07 2.63
C MET A 176 -1.37 -19.48 2.62
N VAL A 177 -2.70 -19.56 2.67
CA VAL A 177 -3.41 -20.81 2.38
C VAL A 177 -3.59 -20.85 0.87
N VAL A 178 -2.67 -21.52 0.19
CA VAL A 178 -2.69 -21.63 -1.28
C VAL A 178 -3.77 -22.64 -1.67
N ASP A 179 -4.69 -22.23 -2.53
CA ASP A 179 -5.58 -23.17 -3.21
C ASP A 179 -4.74 -24.02 -4.17
N CYS A 180 -4.51 -25.29 -3.81
CA CYS A 180 -3.73 -26.25 -4.60
C CYS A 180 -4.51 -26.68 -5.86
N ASP A 181 -4.62 -25.79 -6.83
CA ASP A 181 -5.18 -26.05 -8.16
C ASP A 181 -4.08 -26.16 -9.23
N CYS A 182 -4.48 -26.34 -10.49
CA CYS A 182 -3.53 -26.47 -11.60
C CYS A 182 -2.61 -25.24 -11.79
N ARG A 183 -2.98 -24.06 -11.28
CA ARG A 183 -2.13 -22.86 -11.35
C ARG A 183 -0.95 -22.93 -10.40
N ALA A 184 -1.07 -23.70 -9.31
CA ALA A 184 0.01 -23.91 -8.35
C ALA A 184 1.00 -24.99 -8.81
N LEU A 185 0.70 -25.79 -9.85
CA LEU A 185 1.59 -26.85 -10.35
C LEU A 185 2.98 -26.32 -10.75
N VAL A 186 3.03 -25.10 -11.30
CA VAL A 186 4.29 -24.46 -11.69
C VAL A 186 5.27 -24.37 -10.52
N LEU A 187 4.79 -24.30 -9.27
CA LEU A 187 5.63 -24.27 -8.07
C LEU A 187 6.31 -25.60 -7.79
N ALA A 188 5.66 -26.73 -8.11
CA ALA A 188 6.23 -28.06 -7.93
C ALA A 188 7.32 -28.37 -8.96
N GLU A 189 7.31 -27.65 -10.09
CA GLU A 189 8.26 -27.81 -11.19
C GLU A 189 9.50 -26.91 -11.05
N GLN A 190 9.53 -26.00 -10.08
CA GLN A 190 10.68 -25.13 -9.87
C GLN A 190 11.78 -25.82 -9.07
N ASP A 191 13.03 -25.60 -9.47
CA ASP A 191 14.19 -25.94 -8.65
C ASP A 191 14.21 -25.03 -7.40
N PRO A 192 14.15 -25.59 -6.18
CA PRO A 192 14.25 -24.81 -4.95
C PRO A 192 15.49 -23.92 -4.87
N ALA A 193 16.58 -24.27 -5.57
CA ALA A 193 17.81 -23.47 -5.63
C ALA A 193 17.63 -22.12 -6.36
N LEU A 194 16.58 -21.94 -7.16
CA LEU A 194 16.30 -20.68 -7.86
C LEU A 194 15.67 -19.61 -6.96
N PHE A 195 15.21 -19.96 -5.76
CA PHE A 195 14.53 -19.04 -4.83
C PHE A 195 15.36 -18.60 -3.62
N THR A 196 16.65 -18.94 -3.56
CA THR A 196 17.51 -18.71 -2.38
C THR A 196 18.57 -17.60 -2.54
N ARG A 197 18.35 -16.63 -3.45
CA ARG A 197 19.24 -15.47 -3.59
C ARG A 197 18.87 -14.30 -2.69
#